data_AF-A0A369T0T3-F1
#
_entry.id   AF-A0A369T0T3-F1
#
_cell.length_a   1.000
_cell.length_b   1.000
_cell.length_c   1.000
_cell.angle_alpha   90.00
_cell.angle_beta   90.00
_cell.angle_gamma   90.00
#
_symmetry.space_group_name_H-M   'P 1'
#
loop_
_entity.id
_entity.type
_entity.pdbx_description
1 polymer ?
#
loop_
_entity_poly.entity_id
_entity_poly.type
_entity_poly.pdbx_seq_one_letter_code
_entity_poly.pdbx_strand_id
1 'polypeptide(L)'
;MPRRVPGMVYMLISFVPWIVYWILCGMGQGYGVMISLLISAILIIPQIRARAFNPMDLTSLLYFSAASFATFILGLDLFVQESGPLGYLTLSLMAILSLVVKRPYTLQVSMRDYPEIYWREKSFLMINSVITGIWAIIFMSNAVIFLLLDVPLNILVSNFLIALGIAFSVIFPLMAPAHLVSREFRRYDWRVDVNPRRPKGENEYDVIIVGSGIGGLTCGALLSRRGYKVLVLEQHYQVGGYCSSFRRRGFVFNTGVENVSGLWEKGPVSYLLRELGLERDELFVRNRIRYIFRGREIDASDLEGFMRVLSEIFPEERKNIQAFFDEAKRAYEECYRESEIYGVPLPAELIVKVFGSKKLLDYPKEHPHFYDWMNKTYKQKLDEFFVNEDLKSLLCALLGYLGTKPDETPASSALTAVVSYYLHGGYFPKGGAQRFAESLK
;
A
#
# COMPACT_ATOMS: atom_id res chain seq x y z
N MET A 1 -19.00 -12.42 8.75
CA MET A 1 -18.26 -13.51 8.07
C MET A 1 -17.63 -14.39 9.14
N PRO A 2 -17.71 -15.73 9.05
CA PRO A 2 -16.98 -16.61 9.97
C PRO A 2 -15.48 -16.30 9.88
N ARG A 3 -14.80 -16.22 11.02
CA ARG A 3 -13.35 -15.96 11.08
C ARG A 3 -12.63 -17.06 10.29
N ARG A 4 -11.93 -16.69 9.21
CA ARG A 4 -11.02 -17.60 8.50
C ARG A 4 -9.95 -18.07 9.50
N VAL A 5 -9.60 -19.36 9.45
CA VAL A 5 -8.49 -19.91 10.25
C VAL A 5 -7.21 -19.13 9.91
N PRO A 6 -6.45 -18.64 10.91
CA PRO A 6 -5.19 -17.94 10.67
C PRO A 6 -4.25 -18.78 9.80
N GLY A 7 -3.49 -18.14 8.92
CA GLY A 7 -2.57 -18.78 8.00
C GLY A 7 -1.59 -19.69 8.73
N MET A 8 -0.95 -19.22 9.80
CA MET A 8 -0.02 -20.04 10.59
C MET A 8 -0.67 -21.33 11.13
N VAL A 9 -1.92 -21.26 11.60
CA VAL A 9 -2.67 -22.45 12.07
C VAL A 9 -2.99 -23.37 10.90
N TYR A 10 -3.38 -22.81 9.76
CA TYR A 10 -3.62 -23.58 8.54
C TYR A 10 -2.35 -24.31 8.06
N MET A 11 -1.18 -23.65 8.12
CA MET A 11 0.10 -24.26 7.79
C MET A 11 0.44 -25.42 8.74
N LEU A 12 0.27 -25.22 10.06
CA LEU A 12 0.49 -26.29 11.04
C LEU A 12 -0.40 -27.51 10.78
N ILE A 13 -1.67 -27.29 10.43
CA ILE A 13 -2.60 -28.36 10.04
C ILE A 13 -2.08 -29.14 8.82
N SER A 14 -1.57 -28.44 7.79
CA SER A 14 -0.98 -29.06 6.60
C SER A 14 0.31 -29.87 6.89
N PHE A 15 1.02 -29.57 7.98
CA PHE A 15 2.18 -30.37 8.42
C PHE A 15 1.80 -31.63 9.23
N VAL A 16 0.56 -31.77 9.71
CA VAL A 16 0.16 -32.90 10.55
C VAL A 16 0.44 -34.27 9.92
N PRO A 17 0.13 -34.53 8.63
CA PRO A 17 0.48 -35.80 8.00
C PRO A 17 1.98 -36.12 8.06
N TRP A 18 2.84 -35.12 7.86
CA TRP A 18 4.29 -35.28 7.90
C TRP A 18 4.81 -35.52 9.31
N ILE A 19 4.27 -34.81 10.30
CA ILE A 19 4.63 -35.00 11.71
C ILE A 19 4.26 -36.41 12.17
N VAL A 20 3.03 -36.87 11.86
CA VAL A 20 2.57 -38.21 12.18
C VAL A 20 3.42 -39.28 11.49
N TYR A 21 3.74 -39.08 10.21
CA TYR A 21 4.62 -39.94 9.45
C TYR A 21 6.00 -40.08 10.10
N TRP A 22 6.69 -38.97 10.40
CA TRP A 22 8.02 -39.00 11.00
C TRP A 22 8.04 -39.64 12.39
N ILE A 23 7.01 -39.42 13.21
CA ILE A 23 6.92 -40.04 14.54
C ILE A 23 6.71 -41.54 14.42
N LEU A 24 5.69 -41.98 13.68
CA LEU A 24 5.32 -43.40 13.64
C LEU A 24 6.32 -44.24 12.84
N CYS A 25 6.78 -43.77 11.69
CA CYS A 25 7.79 -44.48 10.92
C CYS A 25 9.17 -44.41 11.59
N GLY A 26 9.49 -43.33 12.32
CA GLY A 26 10.68 -43.25 13.17
C GLY A 26 10.68 -44.27 14.32
N MET A 27 9.50 -44.74 14.76
CA MET A 27 9.34 -45.86 15.69
C MET A 27 9.32 -47.24 15.00
N GLY A 28 9.60 -47.30 13.69
CA GLY A 28 9.55 -48.52 12.89
C GLY A 28 8.12 -49.01 12.56
N GLN A 29 7.09 -48.19 12.80
CA GLN A 29 5.69 -48.59 12.59
C GLN A 29 5.25 -48.27 11.15
N GLY A 30 5.14 -49.29 10.30
CA GLY A 30 4.73 -49.12 8.89
C GLY A 30 3.34 -48.50 8.70
N TYR A 31 2.43 -48.66 9.66
CA TYR A 31 1.10 -48.03 9.64
C TYR A 31 1.15 -46.49 9.66
N GLY A 32 2.29 -45.89 10.02
CA GLY A 32 2.50 -44.45 9.95
C GLY A 32 2.25 -43.85 8.57
N VAL A 33 2.58 -44.59 7.50
CA VAL A 33 2.33 -44.18 6.11
C VAL A 33 0.82 -44.11 5.83
N MET A 34 0.07 -45.13 6.25
CA MET A 34 -1.38 -45.24 6.01
C MET A 34 -2.18 -44.20 6.80
N ILE A 35 -1.81 -43.96 8.07
CA ILE A 35 -2.45 -42.91 8.89
C ILE A 35 -2.22 -41.54 8.26
N SER A 36 -1.01 -41.28 7.77
CA SER A 36 -0.65 -40.00 7.13
C SER A 36 -1.38 -39.82 5.79
N LEU A 37 -1.61 -40.90 5.03
CA LEU A 37 -2.47 -40.89 3.85
C LEU A 37 -3.92 -40.52 4.20
N LEU A 38 -4.49 -41.14 5.25
CA LEU A 38 -5.86 -40.85 5.71
C LEU A 38 -6.02 -39.38 6.10
N ILE A 39 -5.07 -38.84 6.89
CA ILE A 39 -5.10 -37.42 7.28
C ILE A 39 -4.99 -36.52 6.04
N SER A 40 -4.08 -36.83 5.11
CA SER A 40 -3.92 -36.05 3.86
C SER A 40 -5.18 -36.06 3.00
N ALA A 41 -5.87 -37.21 2.89
CA ALA A 41 -7.14 -37.32 2.18
C ALA A 41 -8.22 -36.44 2.83
N ILE A 42 -8.31 -36.44 4.17
CA ILE A 42 -9.26 -35.58 4.91
C ILE A 42 -8.99 -34.10 4.65
N LEU A 43 -7.73 -33.67 4.66
CA LEU A 43 -7.34 -32.26 4.44
C LEU A 43 -7.68 -31.74 3.04
N ILE A 44 -7.72 -32.61 2.03
CA ILE A 44 -8.04 -32.26 0.65
C ILE A 44 -9.55 -32.13 0.38
N ILE A 45 -10.41 -32.84 1.11
CA ILE A 45 -11.88 -32.79 0.92
C ILE A 45 -12.44 -31.35 0.86
N PRO A 46 -12.15 -30.45 1.82
CA PRO A 46 -12.66 -29.07 1.76
C PRO A 46 -12.08 -28.28 0.58
N GLN A 47 -10.86 -28.61 0.13
CA GLN A 47 -10.17 -27.94 -0.99
C GLN A 47 -10.77 -28.30 -2.34
N ILE A 48 -11.20 -29.56 -2.51
CA ILE A 48 -11.95 -30.01 -3.70
C ILE A 48 -13.25 -29.22 -3.83
N ARG A 49 -13.98 -29.04 -2.72
CA ARG A 49 -15.23 -28.26 -2.71
C ARG A 49 -15.00 -26.79 -3.05
N ALA A 50 -13.90 -26.21 -2.55
CA ALA A 50 -13.54 -24.81 -2.78
C ALA A 50 -12.81 -24.56 -4.11
N ARG A 51 -12.42 -25.61 -4.86
CA ARG A 51 -11.55 -25.54 -6.06
C ARG A 51 -10.27 -24.73 -5.83
N ALA A 52 -9.71 -24.82 -4.61
CA ALA A 52 -8.53 -24.09 -4.19
C ALA A 52 -7.57 -25.05 -3.49
N PHE A 53 -6.58 -25.54 -4.24
CA PHE A 53 -5.64 -26.57 -3.77
C PHE A 53 -4.35 -25.96 -3.23
N ASN A 54 -3.98 -26.36 -2.01
CA ASN A 54 -2.69 -26.09 -1.40
C ASN A 54 -1.63 -27.03 -1.99
N PRO A 55 -0.53 -26.49 -2.57
CA PRO A 55 0.56 -27.31 -3.10
C PRO A 55 1.06 -28.34 -2.10
N MET A 56 1.15 -27.96 -0.82
CA MET A 56 1.62 -28.86 0.23
C MET A 56 0.68 -30.04 0.45
N ASP A 57 -0.63 -29.80 0.59
CA ASP A 57 -1.60 -30.88 0.85
C ASP A 57 -1.71 -31.83 -0.36
N LEU A 58 -1.61 -31.29 -1.58
CA LEU A 58 -1.55 -32.10 -2.80
C LEU A 58 -0.30 -32.98 -2.83
N THR A 59 0.87 -32.41 -2.50
CA THR A 59 2.11 -33.19 -2.38
C THR A 59 2.01 -34.25 -1.31
N SER A 60 1.42 -33.94 -0.14
CA SER A 60 1.19 -34.93 0.92
C SER A 60 0.36 -36.10 0.40
N LEU A 61 -0.77 -35.83 -0.26
CA LEU A 61 -1.63 -36.89 -0.80
C LEU A 61 -0.90 -37.75 -1.84
N LEU A 62 -0.15 -37.12 -2.76
CA LEU A 62 0.60 -37.84 -3.80
C LEU A 62 1.71 -38.70 -3.18
N TYR A 63 2.50 -38.13 -2.26
CA TYR A 63 3.58 -38.83 -1.59
C TYR A 63 3.06 -40.02 -0.78
N PHE A 64 2.05 -39.81 0.08
CA PHE A 64 1.55 -40.88 0.93
C PHE A 64 0.76 -41.93 0.16
N SER A 65 0.15 -41.59 -0.99
CA SER A 65 -0.43 -42.58 -1.91
C SER A 65 0.66 -43.48 -2.50
N ALA A 66 1.74 -42.88 -3.01
CA ALA A 66 2.87 -43.62 -3.57
C ALA A 66 3.59 -44.46 -2.50
N ALA A 67 3.84 -43.88 -1.32
CA ALA A 67 4.48 -44.56 -0.20
C ALA A 67 3.61 -45.73 0.32
N SER A 68 2.28 -45.55 0.41
CA SER A 68 1.38 -46.64 0.83
C SER A 68 1.38 -47.78 -0.18
N PHE A 69 1.34 -47.45 -1.48
CA PHE A 69 1.42 -48.46 -2.54
C PHE A 69 2.76 -49.20 -2.49
N ALA A 70 3.88 -48.49 -2.37
CA ALA A 70 5.20 -49.10 -2.28
C ALA A 70 5.35 -49.99 -1.04
N THR A 71 4.91 -49.53 0.13
CA THR A 71 5.08 -50.26 1.40
C THR A 71 4.18 -51.49 1.47
N PHE A 72 2.88 -51.35 1.17
CA PHE A 72 1.90 -52.41 1.43
C PHE A 72 1.60 -53.30 0.22
N ILE A 73 1.82 -52.82 -1.02
CA ILE A 73 1.54 -53.60 -2.24
C ILE A 73 2.83 -54.16 -2.83
N LEU A 74 3.90 -53.35 -2.88
CA LEU A 74 5.20 -53.81 -3.42
C LEU A 74 6.14 -54.40 -2.35
N GLY A 75 5.82 -54.26 -1.06
CA GLY A 75 6.65 -54.75 0.04
C GLY A 75 7.97 -53.98 0.22
N LEU A 76 8.03 -52.73 -0.21
CA LEU A 76 9.22 -51.88 -0.09
C LEU A 76 9.18 -51.06 1.20
N ASP A 77 9.98 -51.46 2.20
CA ASP A 77 10.08 -50.76 3.49
C ASP A 77 10.88 -49.45 3.45
N LEU A 78 11.36 -49.05 2.27
CA LEU A 78 12.16 -47.85 2.07
C LEU A 78 11.50 -46.59 2.64
N PHE A 79 10.19 -46.44 2.46
CA PHE A 79 9.44 -45.28 2.97
C PHE A 79 9.24 -45.30 4.48
N VAL A 80 9.48 -46.42 5.15
CA VAL A 80 9.44 -46.52 6.62
C VAL A 80 10.83 -46.28 7.18
N GLN A 81 11.84 -46.96 6.62
CA GLN A 81 13.24 -46.88 7.05
C GLN A 81 13.84 -45.48 6.81
N GLU A 82 13.66 -44.93 5.60
CA GLU A 82 14.23 -43.64 5.18
C GLU A 82 13.21 -42.50 5.26
N SER A 83 12.33 -42.54 6.28
CA SER A 83 11.22 -41.59 6.41
C SER A 83 11.65 -40.13 6.56
N GLY A 84 12.80 -39.88 7.21
CA GLY A 84 13.40 -38.56 7.33
C GLY A 84 13.87 -38.01 5.97
N PRO A 85 14.90 -38.62 5.34
CA PRO A 85 15.47 -38.13 4.08
C PRO A 85 14.43 -37.98 2.97
N LEU A 86 13.58 -38.99 2.75
CA LEU A 86 12.59 -38.97 1.67
C LEU A 86 11.50 -37.92 1.89
N GLY A 87 11.05 -37.76 3.13
CA GLY A 87 10.04 -36.76 3.45
C GLY A 87 10.55 -35.34 3.26
N TYR A 88 11.73 -35.03 3.79
CA TYR A 88 12.34 -33.72 3.62
C TYR A 88 12.71 -33.41 2.16
N LEU A 89 13.24 -34.39 1.42
CA LEU A 89 13.52 -34.21 -0.01
C LEU A 89 12.24 -33.89 -0.80
N THR A 90 11.15 -34.59 -0.50
CA THR A 90 9.85 -34.35 -1.16
C THR A 90 9.33 -32.95 -0.88
N LEU A 91 9.39 -32.50 0.38
CA LEU A 91 9.01 -31.13 0.76
C LEU A 91 9.89 -30.07 0.11
N SER A 92 11.20 -30.33 0.00
CA SER A 92 12.13 -29.45 -0.71
C SER A 92 11.78 -29.34 -2.19
N LEU A 93 11.52 -30.46 -2.87
CA LEU A 93 11.16 -30.47 -4.28
C LEU A 93 9.84 -29.73 -4.52
N MET A 94 8.85 -29.92 -3.64
CA MET A 94 7.59 -29.17 -3.67
C MET A 94 7.84 -27.66 -3.55
N ALA A 95 8.66 -27.24 -2.59
CA ALA A 95 8.98 -25.82 -2.39
C ALA A 95 9.68 -25.24 -3.63
N ILE A 96 10.65 -25.93 -4.22
CA ILE A 96 11.35 -25.52 -5.45
C ILE A 96 10.38 -25.44 -6.64
N LEU A 97 9.57 -26.47 -6.87
CA LEU A 97 8.58 -26.49 -7.95
C LEU A 97 7.57 -25.34 -7.81
N SER A 98 7.15 -25.02 -6.58
CA SER A 98 6.26 -23.89 -6.32
C SER A 98 6.87 -22.54 -6.71
N LEU A 99 8.19 -22.37 -6.55
CA LEU A 99 8.92 -21.19 -7.02
C LEU A 99 9.01 -21.14 -8.54
N VAL A 100 9.31 -22.27 -9.20
CA VAL A 100 9.41 -22.38 -10.66
C VAL A 100 8.08 -22.01 -11.33
N VAL A 101 6.95 -22.44 -10.76
CA VAL A 101 5.59 -22.11 -11.23
C VAL A 101 5.17 -20.67 -10.85
N LYS A 102 6.05 -19.89 -10.21
CA LYS A 102 5.79 -18.51 -9.72
C LYS A 102 4.59 -18.44 -8.76
N ARG A 103 4.34 -19.52 -8.02
CA ARG A 103 3.29 -19.64 -7.01
C ARG A 103 3.89 -20.25 -5.74
N PRO A 104 4.71 -19.49 -4.99
CA PRO A 104 5.35 -19.98 -3.77
C PRO A 104 4.31 -20.62 -2.84
N TYR A 105 4.59 -21.80 -2.29
CA TYR A 105 3.57 -22.51 -1.49
C TYR A 105 3.12 -21.73 -0.25
N THR A 106 3.99 -20.86 0.29
CA THR A 106 3.66 -19.98 1.42
C THR A 106 2.61 -18.92 1.05
N LEU A 107 2.40 -18.63 -0.23
CA LEU A 107 1.48 -17.59 -0.70
C LEU A 107 0.05 -17.83 -0.22
N GLN A 108 -0.45 -19.07 -0.32
CA GLN A 108 -1.83 -19.37 0.09
C GLN A 108 -2.06 -19.19 1.59
N VAL A 109 -1.01 -19.43 2.37
CA VAL A 109 -1.04 -19.23 3.81
C VAL A 109 -1.10 -17.74 4.12
N SER A 110 -0.20 -16.95 3.52
CA SER A 110 -0.20 -15.50 3.65
C SER A 110 -1.50 -14.85 3.15
N MET A 111 -2.11 -15.36 2.08
CA MET A 111 -3.39 -14.85 1.57
C MET A 111 -4.53 -14.94 2.60
N ARG A 112 -4.44 -15.81 3.61
CA ARG A 112 -5.43 -15.90 4.69
C ARG A 112 -5.30 -14.79 5.73
N ASP A 113 -4.06 -14.35 5.98
CA ASP A 113 -3.73 -13.38 7.01
C ASP A 113 -3.72 -11.93 6.50
N TYR A 114 -3.52 -11.75 5.19
CA TYR A 114 -3.45 -10.44 4.55
C TYR A 114 -4.67 -10.16 3.66
N PRO A 115 -5.20 -8.92 3.66
CA PRO A 115 -6.29 -8.49 2.77
C PRO A 115 -6.06 -8.84 1.30
N GLU A 116 -7.14 -9.10 0.56
CA GLU A 116 -7.09 -9.58 -0.84
C GLU A 116 -6.33 -8.63 -1.78
N ILE A 117 -6.28 -7.34 -1.42
CA ILE A 117 -5.55 -6.31 -2.16
C ILE A 117 -4.04 -6.55 -2.23
N TYR A 118 -3.45 -7.19 -1.22
CA TYR A 118 -2.03 -7.51 -1.18
C TYR A 118 -1.63 -8.67 -2.10
N TRP A 119 -2.59 -9.53 -2.46
CA TRP A 119 -2.29 -10.81 -3.09
C TRP A 119 -1.60 -10.67 -4.46
N ARG A 120 -1.69 -9.49 -5.08
CA ARG A 120 -1.12 -9.18 -6.40
C ARG A 120 0.09 -8.25 -6.33
N GLU A 121 0.48 -7.78 -5.15
CA GLU A 121 1.61 -6.88 -5.03
C GLU A 121 2.93 -7.59 -5.29
N LYS A 122 3.84 -6.91 -6.00
CA LYS A 122 5.17 -7.43 -6.30
C LYS A 122 5.98 -7.68 -5.02
N SER A 123 5.89 -6.79 -4.03
CA SER A 123 6.50 -6.93 -2.71
C SER A 123 5.98 -8.15 -1.97
N PHE A 124 4.66 -8.34 -1.94
CA PHE A 124 4.01 -9.47 -1.28
C PHE A 124 4.40 -10.82 -1.92
N LEU A 125 4.42 -10.89 -3.26
CA LEU A 125 4.87 -12.07 -3.99
C LEU A 125 6.37 -12.34 -3.75
N MET A 126 7.22 -11.31 -3.80
CA MET A 126 8.64 -11.42 -3.52
C MET A 126 8.91 -11.96 -2.11
N ILE A 127 8.23 -11.44 -1.09
CA ILE A 127 8.40 -11.89 0.31
C ILE A 127 8.04 -13.38 0.43
N ASN A 128 6.93 -13.80 -0.16
CA ASN A 128 6.53 -15.20 -0.15
C ASN A 128 7.52 -16.09 -0.90
N SER A 129 8.08 -15.63 -2.02
CA SER A 129 9.14 -16.34 -2.75
C SER A 129 10.40 -16.51 -1.90
N VAL A 130 10.82 -15.48 -1.15
CA VAL A 130 12.00 -15.57 -0.27
C VAL A 130 11.77 -16.57 0.86
N ILE A 131 10.61 -16.51 1.52
CA ILE A 131 10.27 -17.44 2.62
C ILE A 131 10.22 -18.88 2.09
N THR A 132 9.57 -19.09 0.95
CA THR A 132 9.52 -20.41 0.30
C THR A 132 10.92 -20.92 -0.07
N GLY A 133 11.80 -20.04 -0.58
CA GLY A 133 13.19 -20.40 -0.90
C GLY A 133 13.99 -20.83 0.34
N ILE A 134 13.81 -20.15 1.47
CA ILE A 134 14.44 -20.53 2.73
C ILE A 134 13.94 -21.89 3.20
N TRP A 135 12.63 -22.15 3.11
CA TRP A 135 12.10 -23.48 3.43
C TRP A 135 12.60 -24.57 2.50
N ALA A 136 12.76 -24.30 1.20
CA ALA A 136 13.38 -25.25 0.27
C ALA A 136 14.81 -25.61 0.72
N ILE A 137 15.61 -24.61 1.13
CA ILE A 137 16.96 -24.84 1.64
C ILE A 137 16.95 -25.61 2.96
N ILE A 138 16.06 -25.27 3.90
CA ILE A 138 15.93 -25.97 5.18
C ILE A 138 15.54 -27.43 4.97
N PHE A 139 14.54 -27.70 4.13
CA PHE A 139 14.13 -29.07 3.82
C PHE A 139 15.24 -29.85 3.11
N MET A 140 15.92 -29.26 2.14
CA MET A 140 17.07 -29.92 1.49
C MET A 140 18.18 -30.22 2.50
N SER A 141 18.49 -29.27 3.39
CA SER A 141 19.51 -29.44 4.42
C SER A 141 19.13 -30.54 5.40
N ASN A 142 17.86 -30.62 5.81
CA ASN A 142 17.36 -31.69 6.67
C ASN A 142 17.42 -33.06 5.98
N ALA A 143 17.11 -33.15 4.69
CA ALA A 143 17.26 -34.40 3.95
C ALA A 143 18.72 -34.90 3.99
N VAL A 144 19.68 -34.00 3.81
CA VAL A 144 21.12 -34.31 3.90
C VAL A 144 21.56 -34.63 5.33
N ILE A 145 21.08 -33.90 6.33
CA ILE A 145 21.39 -34.13 7.75
C ILE A 145 20.98 -35.53 8.19
N PHE A 146 19.78 -35.98 7.79
CA PHE A 146 19.31 -37.32 8.12
C PHE A 146 20.10 -38.44 7.41
N LEU A 147 20.78 -38.13 6.30
CA LEU A 147 21.69 -39.08 5.63
C LEU A 147 23.10 -39.11 6.24
N LEU A 148 23.54 -38.00 6.85
CA LEU A 148 24.93 -37.84 7.31
C LEU A 148 25.12 -38.01 8.82
N LEU A 149 24.09 -37.74 9.63
CA LEU A 149 24.17 -37.75 11.09
C LEU A 149 23.30 -38.84 11.70
N ASP A 150 23.81 -39.46 12.75
CA ASP A 150 23.09 -40.46 13.53
C ASP A 150 22.14 -39.82 14.58
N VAL A 151 21.21 -40.63 15.07
CA VAL A 151 20.31 -40.28 16.18
C VAL A 151 21.14 -40.17 17.48
N PRO A 152 20.94 -39.14 18.33
CA PRO A 152 19.88 -38.12 18.28
C PRO A 152 20.27 -36.80 17.60
N LEU A 153 21.49 -36.69 17.08
CA LEU A 153 22.04 -35.43 16.59
C LEU A 153 21.28 -34.91 15.35
N ASN A 154 20.91 -35.80 14.43
CA ASN A 154 20.10 -35.46 13.26
C ASN A 154 18.76 -34.77 13.64
N ILE A 155 18.04 -35.31 14.62
CA ILE A 155 16.76 -34.78 15.12
C ILE A 155 16.98 -33.40 15.76
N LEU A 156 18.00 -33.26 16.60
CA LEU A 156 18.29 -32.00 17.30
C LEU A 156 18.61 -30.88 16.30
N VAL A 157 19.51 -31.12 15.35
CA VAL A 157 19.91 -30.14 14.34
C VAL A 157 18.76 -29.80 13.41
N SER A 158 18.00 -30.82 12.96
CA SER A 158 16.83 -30.62 12.10
C SER A 158 15.76 -29.77 12.78
N ASN A 159 15.43 -30.05 14.03
CA ASN A 159 14.43 -29.28 14.78
C ASN A 159 14.90 -27.84 15.02
N PHE A 160 16.19 -27.63 15.26
CA PHE A 160 16.77 -26.29 15.36
C PHE A 160 16.62 -25.50 14.06
N LEU A 161 16.91 -26.11 12.90
CA LEU A 161 16.72 -25.47 11.58
C LEU A 161 15.25 -25.16 11.30
N ILE A 162 14.33 -26.07 11.64
CA ILE A 162 12.88 -25.83 11.49
C ILE A 162 12.44 -24.67 12.39
N ALA A 163 12.89 -24.62 13.65
CA ALA A 163 12.58 -23.53 14.56
C ALA A 163 13.09 -22.17 14.02
N LEU A 164 14.29 -22.15 13.45
CA LEU A 164 14.84 -20.96 12.78
C LEU A 164 13.99 -20.55 11.57
N GLY A 165 13.56 -21.51 10.74
CA GLY A 165 12.66 -21.29 9.61
C GLY A 165 11.31 -20.70 10.01
N ILE A 166 10.72 -21.20 11.10
CA ILE A 166 9.48 -20.67 11.68
C ILE A 166 9.71 -19.23 12.17
N ALA A 167 10.75 -18.99 12.96
CA ALA A 167 11.07 -17.65 13.47
C ALA A 167 11.29 -16.65 12.32
N PHE A 168 12.02 -17.06 11.28
CA PHE A 168 12.22 -16.26 10.08
C PHE A 168 10.88 -15.95 9.39
N SER A 169 10.01 -16.94 9.21
CA SER A 169 8.72 -16.80 8.53
C SER A 169 7.75 -15.85 9.27
N VAL A 170 7.93 -15.68 10.59
CA VAL A 170 7.15 -14.73 11.40
C VAL A 170 7.73 -13.32 11.36
N ILE A 171 9.05 -13.19 11.48
CA ILE A 171 9.72 -11.89 11.63
C ILE A 171 9.93 -11.20 10.28
N PHE A 172 10.35 -11.94 9.26
CA PHE A 172 10.75 -11.37 7.97
C PHE A 172 9.63 -10.58 7.26
N PRO A 173 8.37 -11.07 7.16
CA PRO A 173 7.28 -10.31 6.55
C PRO A 173 7.00 -8.97 7.24
N LEU A 174 7.25 -8.88 8.56
CA LEU A 174 6.99 -7.66 9.34
C LEU A 174 8.05 -6.57 9.10
N MET A 175 9.27 -6.98 8.71
CA MET A 175 10.40 -6.05 8.53
C MET A 175 10.71 -5.77 7.07
N ALA A 176 10.48 -6.71 6.17
CA ALA A 176 10.92 -6.61 4.78
C ALA A 176 10.29 -5.43 4.01
N PRO A 177 8.95 -5.19 4.05
CA PRO A 177 8.35 -4.05 3.36
C PRO A 177 8.91 -2.71 3.85
N ALA A 178 8.98 -2.53 5.18
CA ALA A 178 9.51 -1.32 5.78
C ALA A 178 10.99 -1.11 5.44
N HIS A 179 11.78 -2.18 5.40
CA HIS A 179 13.19 -2.10 4.99
C HIS A 179 13.34 -1.71 3.52
N LEU A 180 12.56 -2.31 2.62
CA LEU A 180 12.59 -2.00 1.18
C LEU A 180 12.27 -0.52 0.93
N VAL A 181 11.19 -0.02 1.52
CA VAL A 181 10.77 1.38 1.44
C VAL A 181 11.84 2.31 2.04
N SER A 182 12.33 1.99 3.25
CA SER A 182 13.33 2.83 3.92
C SER A 182 14.68 2.85 3.20
N ARG A 183 15.07 1.76 2.53
CA ARG A 183 16.37 1.65 1.85
C ARG A 183 16.53 2.69 0.75
N GLU A 184 15.49 2.91 -0.05
CA GLU A 184 15.50 3.92 -1.11
C GLU A 184 15.54 5.35 -0.55
N PHE A 185 14.97 5.54 0.65
CA PHE A 185 14.95 6.83 1.33
C PHE A 185 16.26 7.17 2.06
N ARG A 186 17.09 6.20 2.44
CA ARG A 186 18.32 6.46 3.21
C ARG A 186 19.23 7.52 2.60
N ARG A 187 19.27 7.61 1.27
CA ARG A 187 20.06 8.65 0.55
C ARG A 187 19.56 10.08 0.80
N TYR A 188 18.32 10.23 1.23
CA TYR A 188 17.66 11.50 1.52
C TYR A 188 17.47 11.75 3.02
N ASP A 189 17.72 10.74 3.87
CA ASP A 189 17.58 10.84 5.33
C ASP A 189 18.85 11.37 6.00
N TRP A 190 19.20 12.62 5.68
CA TRP A 190 20.27 13.33 6.36
C TRP A 190 19.76 14.02 7.62
N ARG A 191 20.65 14.22 8.60
CA ARG A 191 20.37 14.97 9.83
C ARG A 191 21.38 16.07 9.98
N VAL A 192 20.89 17.27 10.29
CA VAL A 192 21.70 18.42 10.69
C VAL A 192 21.19 18.84 12.07
N ASP A 193 22.09 18.84 13.05
CA ASP A 193 21.77 19.32 14.38
C ASP A 193 21.73 20.84 14.38
N VAL A 194 20.55 21.38 14.60
CA VAL A 194 20.30 22.81 14.67
C VAL A 194 19.77 23.12 16.06
N ASN A 195 20.31 24.16 16.70
CA ASN A 195 19.79 24.69 17.96
C ASN A 195 19.09 26.03 17.71
N PRO A 196 17.74 26.05 17.54
CA PRO A 196 17.00 27.28 17.27
C PRO A 196 17.16 28.35 18.36
N ARG A 197 17.42 27.93 19.61
CA ARG A 197 17.53 28.83 20.77
C ARG A 197 18.90 29.48 20.93
N ARG A 198 19.92 29.00 20.21
CA ARG A 198 21.25 29.62 20.24
C ARG A 198 21.17 31.00 19.57
N PRO A 199 21.72 32.07 20.18
CA PRO A 199 21.88 33.36 19.51
C PRO A 199 22.73 33.21 18.24
N LYS A 200 22.26 33.79 17.13
CA LYS A 200 22.98 33.81 15.85
C LYS A 200 23.55 35.19 15.59
N GLY A 201 24.74 35.24 14.98
CA GLY A 201 25.29 36.48 14.41
C GLY A 201 24.41 37.04 13.28
N GLU A 202 24.74 38.24 12.80
CA GLU A 202 23.94 38.98 11.80
C GLU A 202 23.67 38.15 10.53
N ASN A 203 24.70 37.53 9.95
CA ASN A 203 24.63 36.71 8.73
C ASN A 203 24.69 35.19 8.99
N GLU A 204 24.43 34.75 10.22
CA GLU A 204 24.32 33.33 10.57
C GLU A 204 22.85 32.92 10.54
N TYR A 205 22.54 31.82 9.85
CA TYR A 205 21.18 31.29 9.68
C TYR A 205 21.16 29.79 9.98
N ASP A 206 20.05 29.31 10.52
CA ASP A 206 19.84 27.87 10.74
C ASP A 206 19.52 27.15 9.44
N VAL A 207 18.71 27.78 8.59
CA VAL A 207 18.17 27.18 7.37
C VAL A 207 18.22 28.22 6.26
N ILE A 208 18.76 27.82 5.11
CA ILE A 208 18.73 28.58 3.88
C ILE A 208 17.80 27.86 2.91
N ILE A 209 16.81 28.57 2.40
CA ILE A 209 15.84 28.08 1.43
C ILE A 209 16.11 28.78 0.10
N VAL A 210 16.35 28.01 -0.95
CA VAL A 210 16.58 28.53 -2.30
C VAL A 210 15.27 28.46 -3.08
N GLY A 211 14.73 29.63 -3.41
CA GLY A 211 13.46 29.82 -4.11
C GLY A 211 12.33 30.26 -3.16
N SER A 212 11.65 31.35 -3.53
CA SER A 212 10.49 31.88 -2.79
C SER A 212 9.15 31.56 -3.46
N GLY A 213 9.07 30.39 -4.12
CA GLY A 213 7.78 29.81 -4.50
C GLY A 213 6.96 29.40 -3.28
N ILE A 214 5.70 29.01 -3.48
CA ILE A 214 4.79 28.71 -2.35
C ILE A 214 5.33 27.64 -1.40
N GLY A 215 6.04 26.63 -1.92
CA GLY A 215 6.70 25.60 -1.10
C GLY A 215 7.82 26.17 -0.21
N GLY A 216 8.67 27.03 -0.77
CA GLY A 216 9.78 27.67 -0.04
C GLY A 216 9.28 28.67 1.01
N LEU A 217 8.29 29.50 0.65
CA LEU A 217 7.66 30.43 1.59
C LEU A 217 6.93 29.70 2.72
N THR A 218 6.17 28.64 2.40
CA THR A 218 5.49 27.80 3.41
C THR A 218 6.50 27.17 4.37
N CYS A 219 7.58 26.58 3.82
CA CYS A 219 8.66 26.01 4.62
C CYS A 219 9.31 27.06 5.53
N GLY A 220 9.64 28.23 4.98
CA GLY A 220 10.28 29.32 5.71
C GLY A 220 9.40 29.89 6.82
N ALA A 221 8.12 30.13 6.55
CA ALA A 221 7.15 30.62 7.53
C ALA A 221 6.99 29.62 8.70
N LEU A 222 6.81 28.33 8.38
CA LEU A 222 6.66 27.28 9.36
C LEU A 222 7.92 27.07 10.23
N LEU A 223 9.11 27.14 9.63
CA LEU A 223 10.37 27.05 10.36
C LEU A 223 10.61 28.29 11.24
N SER A 224 10.34 29.49 10.70
CA SER A 224 10.48 30.75 11.44
C SER A 224 9.55 30.78 12.65
N ARG A 225 8.30 30.32 12.50
CA ARG A 225 7.35 30.18 13.61
C ARG A 225 7.85 29.23 14.69
N ARG A 226 8.63 28.21 14.33
CA ARG A 226 9.26 27.26 15.28
C ARG A 226 10.58 27.78 15.86
N GLY A 227 10.93 29.05 15.61
CA GLY A 227 12.09 29.74 16.19
C GLY A 227 13.39 29.58 15.41
N TYR A 228 13.37 28.97 14.22
CA TYR A 228 14.54 28.89 13.37
C TYR A 228 14.81 30.25 12.72
N LYS A 229 16.09 30.63 12.59
CA LYS A 229 16.49 31.80 11.82
C LYS A 229 16.67 31.39 10.36
N VAL A 230 15.73 31.78 9.50
CA VAL A 230 15.64 31.33 8.11
C VAL A 230 16.07 32.45 7.15
N LEU A 231 16.84 32.09 6.12
CA LEU A 231 17.10 32.93 4.96
C LEU A 231 16.40 32.33 3.74
N VAL A 232 15.55 33.11 3.06
CA VAL A 232 14.94 32.71 1.78
C VAL A 232 15.60 33.51 0.67
N LEU A 233 16.19 32.82 -0.31
CA LEU A 233 16.84 33.42 -1.47
C LEU A 233 15.91 33.34 -2.68
N GLU A 234 15.72 34.45 -3.37
CA GLU A 234 14.91 34.54 -4.58
C GLU A 234 15.73 35.18 -5.70
N GLN A 235 15.67 34.59 -6.90
CA GLN A 235 16.34 35.12 -8.08
C GLN A 235 15.54 36.24 -8.76
N HIS A 236 14.21 36.22 -8.59
CA HIS A 236 13.30 37.22 -9.12
C HIS A 236 13.18 38.43 -8.16
N TYR A 237 12.68 39.56 -8.65
CA TYR A 237 12.48 40.75 -7.82
C TYR A 237 11.25 40.66 -6.90
N GLN A 238 10.44 39.61 -7.03
CA GLN A 238 9.19 39.40 -6.27
C GLN A 238 9.07 37.94 -5.85
N VAL A 239 8.42 37.71 -4.71
CA VAL A 239 8.15 36.36 -4.19
C VAL A 239 6.88 35.76 -4.80
N GLY A 240 6.74 34.43 -4.68
CA GLY A 240 5.50 33.70 -4.99
C GLY A 240 5.62 32.66 -6.10
N GLY A 241 6.64 32.73 -6.96
CA GLY A 241 6.82 31.79 -8.08
C GLY A 241 5.56 31.73 -8.96
N TYR A 242 4.98 30.54 -9.18
CA TYR A 242 3.70 30.40 -9.91
C TYR A 242 2.49 31.02 -9.20
N CYS A 243 2.60 31.27 -7.89
CA CYS A 243 1.60 31.99 -7.09
C CYS A 243 1.90 33.49 -7.05
N SER A 244 2.30 34.07 -8.18
CA SER A 244 2.56 35.49 -8.33
C SER A 244 1.55 36.17 -9.25
N SER A 245 1.50 37.49 -9.21
CA SER A 245 0.66 38.31 -10.07
C SER A 245 1.46 39.46 -10.66
N PHE A 246 1.05 39.93 -11.84
CA PHE A 246 1.60 41.13 -12.47
C PHE A 246 0.48 42.08 -12.89
N ARG A 247 0.79 43.37 -12.99
CA ARG A 247 -0.16 44.40 -13.42
C ARG A 247 0.16 44.88 -14.83
N ARG A 248 -0.86 44.93 -15.70
CA ARG A 248 -0.74 45.49 -17.05
C ARG A 248 -1.99 46.27 -17.43
N ARG A 249 -1.82 47.52 -17.84
CA ARG A 249 -2.92 48.43 -18.28
C ARG A 249 -4.08 48.52 -17.27
N GLY A 250 -3.77 48.55 -15.97
CA GLY A 250 -4.78 48.62 -14.90
C GLY A 250 -5.36 47.28 -14.45
N PHE A 251 -5.07 46.18 -15.14
CA PHE A 251 -5.54 44.84 -14.79
C PHE A 251 -4.45 44.06 -14.04
N VAL A 252 -4.88 43.20 -13.12
CA VAL A 252 -4.02 42.25 -12.41
C VAL A 252 -4.21 40.87 -13.02
N PHE A 253 -3.11 40.24 -13.41
CA PHE A 253 -3.08 38.90 -13.99
C PHE A 253 -2.29 37.97 -13.07
N ASN A 254 -2.84 36.80 -12.75
CA ASN A 254 -2.08 35.75 -12.08
C ASN A 254 -1.20 35.03 -13.10
N THR A 255 -0.01 34.62 -12.67
CA THR A 255 0.94 33.91 -13.55
C THR A 255 0.63 32.42 -13.70
N GLY A 256 -0.09 31.83 -12.74
CA GLY A 256 -0.40 30.40 -12.80
C GLY A 256 -1.52 29.95 -11.87
N VAL A 257 -1.51 30.37 -10.59
CA VAL A 257 -2.53 29.91 -9.64
C VAL A 257 -3.87 30.62 -9.89
N GLU A 258 -4.85 29.85 -10.33
CA GLU A 258 -6.23 30.31 -10.54
C GLU A 258 -7.24 29.66 -9.59
N ASN A 259 -6.89 28.52 -8.99
CA ASN A 259 -7.81 27.79 -8.12
C ASN A 259 -7.08 26.96 -7.07
N VAL A 260 -7.45 27.12 -5.81
CA VAL A 260 -6.82 26.48 -4.65
C VAL A 260 -7.81 25.54 -3.99
N SER A 261 -7.50 24.25 -3.98
CA SER A 261 -8.15 23.26 -3.11
C SER A 261 -7.40 23.19 -1.78
N GLY A 262 -7.97 22.52 -0.77
CA GLY A 262 -7.31 22.33 0.53
C GLY A 262 -7.88 23.15 1.68
N LEU A 263 -9.01 23.83 1.46
CA LEU A 263 -9.58 24.83 2.38
C LEU A 263 -10.86 24.40 3.13
N TRP A 264 -11.16 23.09 3.11
CA TRP A 264 -12.14 22.48 4.03
C TRP A 264 -11.52 22.29 5.43
N GLU A 265 -12.32 21.89 6.41
CA GLU A 265 -11.91 21.82 7.83
C GLU A 265 -10.58 21.06 8.06
N LYS A 266 -10.46 19.86 7.46
CA LYS A 266 -9.28 18.99 7.53
C LYS A 266 -8.33 19.13 6.33
N GLY A 267 -8.43 20.25 5.60
CA GLY A 267 -7.63 20.45 4.40
C GLY A 267 -6.20 20.92 4.69
N PRO A 268 -5.23 20.60 3.82
CA PRO A 268 -3.82 20.93 4.01
C PRO A 268 -3.56 22.45 4.07
N VAL A 269 -4.28 23.24 3.29
CA VAL A 269 -4.15 24.70 3.32
C VAL A 269 -4.81 25.26 4.58
N SER A 270 -5.97 24.76 4.98
CA SER A 270 -6.58 25.13 6.27
C SER A 270 -5.67 24.83 7.46
N TYR A 271 -5.00 23.68 7.44
CA TYR A 271 -4.00 23.32 8.45
C TYR A 271 -2.85 24.32 8.47
N LEU A 272 -2.27 24.63 7.31
CA LEU A 272 -1.19 25.63 7.19
C LEU A 272 -1.61 27.00 7.75
N LEU A 273 -2.79 27.48 7.39
CA LEU A 273 -3.29 28.78 7.85
C LEU A 273 -3.45 28.81 9.38
N ARG A 274 -4.02 27.75 9.97
CA ARG A 274 -4.10 27.62 11.44
C ARG A 274 -2.74 27.57 12.09
N GLU A 275 -1.82 26.78 11.54
CA GLU A 275 -0.44 26.69 12.01
C GLU A 275 0.23 28.06 11.98
N LEU A 276 -0.08 28.94 11.03
CA LEU A 276 0.51 30.28 10.94
C LEU A 276 -0.31 31.37 11.65
N GLY A 277 -1.52 31.07 12.13
CA GLY A 277 -2.43 32.06 12.70
C GLY A 277 -3.00 33.03 11.66
N LEU A 278 -3.21 32.55 10.43
CA LEU A 278 -3.78 33.30 9.32
C LEU A 278 -5.26 32.94 9.15
N GLU A 279 -6.10 33.95 8.91
CA GLU A 279 -7.54 33.75 8.74
C GLU A 279 -7.90 33.44 7.29
N ARG A 280 -8.54 32.30 7.06
CA ARG A 280 -8.96 31.86 5.71
C ARG A 280 -9.80 32.90 5.00
N ASP A 281 -10.80 33.44 5.69
CA ASP A 281 -11.81 34.30 5.07
C ASP A 281 -11.25 35.70 4.76
N GLU A 282 -10.09 36.08 5.30
CA GLU A 282 -9.38 37.31 4.90
C GLU A 282 -8.59 37.14 3.59
N LEU A 283 -8.08 35.92 3.36
CA LEU A 283 -7.18 35.59 2.26
C LEU A 283 -7.88 34.96 1.07
N PHE A 284 -8.97 34.21 1.26
CA PHE A 284 -9.59 33.41 0.22
C PHE A 284 -11.08 33.69 0.05
N VAL A 285 -11.55 33.55 -1.18
CA VAL A 285 -12.97 33.53 -1.54
C VAL A 285 -13.27 32.26 -2.32
N ARG A 286 -14.45 31.66 -2.11
CA ARG A 286 -14.83 30.45 -2.86
C ARG A 286 -15.00 30.80 -4.34
N ASN A 287 -14.39 30.01 -5.20
CA ASN A 287 -14.49 30.17 -6.65
C ASN A 287 -15.76 29.49 -7.18
N ARG A 288 -16.33 30.02 -8.27
CA ARG A 288 -17.45 29.39 -8.99
C ARG A 288 -16.93 28.78 -10.28
N ILE A 289 -17.21 27.50 -10.49
CA ILE A 289 -16.82 26.78 -11.71
C ILE A 289 -18.08 26.46 -12.50
N ARG A 290 -18.04 26.75 -13.80
CA ARG A 290 -19.07 26.38 -14.76
C ARG A 290 -18.44 25.51 -15.83
N TYR A 291 -19.08 24.38 -16.14
CA TYR A 291 -18.66 23.51 -17.24
C TYR A 291 -19.55 23.75 -18.45
N ILE A 292 -18.95 23.79 -19.64
CA ILE A 292 -19.68 23.82 -20.90
C ILE A 292 -19.46 22.46 -21.57
N PHE A 293 -20.50 21.64 -21.59
CA PHE A 293 -20.44 20.29 -22.15
C PHE A 293 -21.42 20.16 -23.31
N ARG A 294 -20.91 20.02 -24.53
CA ARG A 294 -21.71 19.92 -25.77
C ARG A 294 -22.76 21.03 -25.91
N GLY A 295 -22.36 22.27 -25.58
CA GLY A 295 -23.22 23.44 -25.62
C GLY A 295 -24.21 23.58 -24.46
N ARG A 296 -24.22 22.63 -23.50
CA ARG A 296 -25.00 22.76 -22.26
C ARG A 296 -24.13 23.35 -21.15
N GLU A 297 -24.70 24.28 -20.40
CA GLU A 297 -24.09 24.81 -19.19
C GLU A 297 -24.38 23.90 -17.99
N ILE A 298 -23.35 23.57 -17.24
CA ILE A 298 -23.44 22.87 -15.95
C ILE A 298 -22.90 23.83 -14.90
N ASP A 299 -23.82 24.31 -14.07
CA ASP A 299 -23.55 25.31 -13.05
C ASP A 299 -24.05 24.77 -11.72
N ALA A 300 -23.13 24.39 -10.85
CA ALA A 300 -23.42 23.80 -9.55
C ALA A 300 -22.53 24.43 -8.47
N SER A 301 -23.13 24.75 -7.34
CA SER A 301 -22.46 25.41 -6.22
C SER A 301 -21.82 24.41 -5.23
N ASP A 302 -22.19 23.14 -5.32
CA ASP A 302 -21.75 22.07 -4.43
C ASP A 302 -21.89 20.69 -5.12
N LEU A 303 -21.42 19.67 -4.42
CA LEU A 303 -21.43 18.29 -4.88
C LEU A 303 -22.84 17.78 -5.16
N GLU A 304 -23.80 18.04 -4.26
CA GLU A 304 -25.18 17.57 -4.41
C GLU A 304 -25.85 18.17 -5.66
N GLY A 305 -25.68 19.47 -5.87
CA GLY A 305 -26.12 20.16 -7.07
C GLY A 305 -25.45 19.61 -8.33
N PHE A 306 -24.14 19.33 -8.27
CA PHE A 306 -23.41 18.77 -9.41
C PHE A 306 -23.93 17.37 -9.76
N MET A 307 -24.08 16.49 -8.77
CA MET A 307 -24.61 15.14 -8.94
C MET A 307 -26.04 15.13 -9.48
N ARG A 308 -26.88 16.08 -9.03
CA ARG A 308 -28.24 16.25 -9.55
C ARG A 308 -28.23 16.61 -11.03
N VAL A 309 -27.44 17.62 -11.44
CA VAL A 309 -27.35 18.01 -12.85
C VAL A 309 -26.78 16.88 -13.71
N LEU A 310 -25.74 16.17 -13.23
CA LEU A 310 -25.23 15.00 -13.94
C LEU A 310 -26.29 13.91 -14.09
N SER A 311 -27.08 13.66 -13.04
CA SER A 311 -28.17 12.67 -13.07
C SER A 311 -29.37 13.09 -13.94
N GLU A 312 -29.52 14.37 -14.25
CA GLU A 312 -30.49 14.88 -15.23
C GLU A 312 -29.98 14.70 -16.66
N ILE A 313 -28.68 14.88 -16.89
CA ILE A 313 -28.04 14.70 -18.20
C ILE A 313 -27.88 13.20 -18.54
N PHE A 314 -27.57 12.38 -17.54
CA PHE A 314 -27.30 10.94 -17.66
C PHE A 314 -28.21 10.13 -16.72
N PRO A 315 -29.53 10.06 -16.99
CA PRO A 315 -30.49 9.43 -16.08
C PRO A 315 -30.20 7.95 -15.82
N GLU A 316 -29.69 7.22 -16.82
CA GLU A 316 -29.31 5.80 -16.71
C GLU A 316 -28.15 5.57 -15.73
N GLU A 317 -27.31 6.59 -15.51
CA GLU A 317 -26.12 6.51 -14.64
C GLU A 317 -26.40 7.05 -13.22
N ARG A 318 -27.63 7.47 -12.90
CA ARG A 318 -27.97 8.14 -11.63
C ARG A 318 -27.46 7.39 -10.38
N LYS A 319 -27.67 6.07 -10.34
CA LYS A 319 -27.20 5.23 -9.22
C LYS A 319 -25.66 5.15 -9.16
N ASN A 320 -25.03 5.08 -10.32
CA ASN A 320 -23.57 4.98 -10.44
C ASN A 320 -22.88 6.30 -10.10
N ILE A 321 -23.49 7.45 -10.44
CA ILE A 321 -23.00 8.78 -10.07
C ILE A 321 -22.95 8.89 -8.55
N GLN A 322 -24.01 8.49 -7.86
CA GLN A 322 -24.05 8.46 -6.40
C GLN A 322 -22.95 7.54 -5.83
N ALA A 323 -22.88 6.30 -6.32
CA ALA A 323 -21.90 5.33 -5.85
C ALA A 323 -20.44 5.79 -6.06
N PHE A 324 -20.15 6.43 -7.19
CA PHE A 324 -18.81 6.94 -7.50
C PHE A 324 -18.38 8.04 -6.52
N PHE A 325 -19.24 9.04 -6.29
CA PHE A 325 -18.89 10.15 -5.39
C PHE A 325 -18.87 9.73 -3.92
N ASP A 326 -19.71 8.77 -3.52
CA ASP A 326 -19.64 8.18 -2.17
C ASP A 326 -18.32 7.43 -1.95
N GLU A 327 -17.89 6.62 -2.93
CA GLU A 327 -16.61 5.91 -2.88
C GLU A 327 -15.43 6.89 -2.92
N ALA A 328 -15.47 7.89 -3.80
CA ALA A 328 -14.45 8.92 -3.89
C ALA A 328 -14.31 9.70 -2.58
N LYS A 329 -15.44 10.06 -1.94
CA LYS A 329 -15.44 10.75 -0.64
C LYS A 329 -14.76 9.90 0.43
N ARG A 330 -15.08 8.59 0.52
CA ARG A 330 -14.41 7.69 1.47
C ARG A 330 -12.91 7.59 1.22
N ALA A 331 -12.51 7.36 -0.03
CA ALA A 331 -11.09 7.31 -0.40
C ALA A 331 -10.37 8.63 -0.09
N TYR A 332 -11.04 9.76 -0.28
CA TYR A 332 -10.50 11.08 0.02
C TYR A 332 -10.31 11.29 1.53
N GLU A 333 -11.33 10.97 2.34
CA GLU A 333 -11.26 11.04 3.79
C GLU A 333 -10.18 10.11 4.35
N GLU A 334 -10.00 8.93 3.76
CA GLU A 334 -8.92 8.00 4.11
C GLU A 334 -7.53 8.55 3.76
N CYS A 335 -7.38 9.20 2.60
CA CYS A 335 -6.11 9.82 2.18
C CYS A 335 -5.64 10.88 3.19
N TYR A 336 -6.57 11.69 3.69
CA TYR A 336 -6.29 12.80 4.60
C TYR A 336 -6.49 12.47 6.07
N ARG A 337 -6.70 11.20 6.45
CA ARG A 337 -7.02 10.82 7.83
C ARG A 337 -5.94 11.25 8.83
N GLU A 338 -4.67 11.03 8.50
CA GLU A 338 -3.52 11.41 9.35
C GLU A 338 -3.07 12.88 9.15
N SER A 339 -3.71 13.63 8.26
CA SER A 339 -3.32 15.02 7.96
C SER A 339 -3.52 15.96 9.15
N GLU A 340 -4.30 15.60 10.17
CA GLU A 340 -4.39 16.37 11.41
C GLU A 340 -3.06 16.43 12.18
N ILE A 341 -2.15 15.48 11.93
CA ILE A 341 -0.86 15.41 12.63
C ILE A 341 0.20 16.26 11.92
N TYR A 342 0.26 16.24 10.58
CA TYR A 342 1.33 16.87 9.79
C TYR A 342 0.85 17.80 8.66
N GLY A 343 -0.45 18.02 8.54
CA GLY A 343 -1.08 18.86 7.51
C GLY A 343 -1.27 18.19 6.15
N VAL A 344 -0.48 17.17 5.81
CA VAL A 344 -0.52 16.51 4.50
C VAL A 344 -0.44 14.99 4.62
N PRO A 345 -0.98 14.22 3.64
CA PRO A 345 -0.72 12.79 3.53
C PRO A 345 0.78 12.52 3.42
N LEU A 346 1.28 11.52 4.17
CA LEU A 346 2.69 11.16 4.16
C LEU A 346 2.99 10.08 3.12
N PRO A 347 4.12 10.17 2.39
CA PRO A 347 4.62 9.07 1.58
C PRO A 347 5.04 7.89 2.46
N ALA A 348 5.12 6.69 1.89
CA ALA A 348 5.33 5.43 2.60
C ALA A 348 6.58 5.45 3.52
N GLU A 349 7.65 6.11 3.08
CA GLU A 349 8.91 6.23 3.81
C GLU A 349 8.74 7.03 5.09
N LEU A 350 7.99 8.14 5.01
CA LEU A 350 7.70 8.98 6.17
C LEU A 350 6.67 8.31 7.10
N ILE A 351 5.75 7.51 6.57
CA ILE A 351 4.86 6.67 7.40
C ILE A 351 5.69 5.74 8.27
N VAL A 352 6.68 5.03 7.71
CA VAL A 352 7.56 4.14 8.47
C VAL A 352 8.38 4.91 9.50
N LYS A 353 8.95 6.06 9.11
CA LYS A 353 9.79 6.87 10.00
C LYS A 353 9.02 7.44 11.19
N VAL A 354 7.76 7.82 10.97
CA VAL A 354 6.93 8.51 11.97
C VAL A 354 6.12 7.53 12.82
N PHE A 355 5.47 6.55 12.20
CA PHE A 355 4.52 5.65 12.86
C PHE A 355 5.07 4.23 13.06
N GLY A 356 6.26 3.94 12.52
CA GLY A 356 6.87 2.62 12.56
C GLY A 356 6.45 1.70 11.43
N SER A 357 7.17 0.59 11.27
CA SER A 357 6.97 -0.40 10.20
C SER A 357 5.56 -1.01 10.18
N LYS A 358 4.95 -1.19 11.36
CA LYS A 358 3.63 -1.78 11.50
C LYS A 358 2.54 -0.96 10.83
N LYS A 359 2.59 0.38 10.93
CA LYS A 359 1.59 1.27 10.31
C LYS A 359 1.59 1.11 8.79
N LEU A 360 2.74 0.91 8.17
CA LEU A 360 2.82 0.66 6.71
C LEU A 360 2.12 -0.65 6.32
N LEU A 361 2.29 -1.71 7.11
CA LEU A 361 1.64 -3.01 6.87
C LEU A 361 0.12 -2.97 7.10
N ASP A 362 -0.32 -2.17 8.07
CA ASP A 362 -1.74 -2.00 8.36
C ASP A 362 -2.41 -0.97 7.43
N TYR A 363 -1.63 -0.17 6.69
CA TYR A 363 -2.13 0.95 5.88
C TYR A 363 -3.24 0.55 4.88
N PRO A 364 -3.13 -0.49 4.05
CA PRO A 364 -4.21 -0.86 3.13
C PRO A 364 -5.45 -1.41 3.82
N LYS A 365 -5.29 -1.99 5.01
CA LYS A 365 -6.41 -2.46 5.83
C LYS A 365 -7.14 -1.29 6.49
N GLU A 366 -6.39 -0.28 6.90
CA GLU A 366 -6.92 0.94 7.50
C GLU A 366 -7.48 1.90 6.45
N HIS A 367 -6.93 1.91 5.24
CA HIS A 367 -7.27 2.82 4.14
C HIS A 367 -7.69 2.05 2.86
N PRO A 368 -8.64 1.11 2.94
CA PRO A 368 -8.98 0.21 1.84
C PRO A 368 -9.46 0.92 0.58
N HIS A 369 -10.24 2.00 0.72
CA HIS A 369 -10.75 2.77 -0.41
C HIS A 369 -9.63 3.57 -1.06
N PHE A 370 -8.84 4.32 -0.28
CA PHE A 370 -7.73 5.09 -0.85
C PHE A 370 -6.68 4.19 -1.52
N TYR A 371 -6.41 3.03 -0.92
CA TYR A 371 -5.46 2.07 -1.48
C TYR A 371 -5.93 1.46 -2.81
N ASP A 372 -7.24 1.23 -2.97
CA ASP A 372 -7.83 0.82 -4.24
C ASP A 372 -7.59 1.88 -5.34
N TRP A 373 -7.74 3.16 -5.01
CA TRP A 373 -7.45 4.27 -5.93
C TRP A 373 -5.95 4.41 -6.24
N MET A 374 -5.05 4.11 -5.31
CA MET A 374 -3.60 4.16 -5.58
C MET A 374 -3.13 3.13 -6.61
N ASN A 375 -3.84 2.01 -6.75
CA ASN A 375 -3.45 0.89 -7.61
C ASN A 375 -4.08 0.91 -9.00
N LYS A 376 -4.79 1.99 -9.36
CA LYS A 376 -5.53 2.11 -10.62
C LYS A 376 -5.22 3.41 -11.33
N THR A 377 -5.47 3.40 -12.63
CA THR A 377 -5.56 4.62 -13.45
C THR A 377 -6.94 5.25 -13.27
N TYR A 378 -7.05 6.56 -13.51
CA TYR A 378 -8.34 7.24 -13.37
C TYR A 378 -9.37 6.69 -14.37
N LYS A 379 -8.94 6.30 -15.58
CA LYS A 379 -9.79 5.58 -16.54
C LYS A 379 -10.37 4.30 -15.94
N GLN A 380 -9.54 3.44 -15.36
CA GLN A 380 -10.01 2.21 -14.73
C GLN A 380 -11.03 2.50 -13.63
N LYS A 381 -10.80 3.57 -12.85
CA LYS A 381 -11.75 3.94 -11.79
C LYS A 381 -13.07 4.47 -12.35
N LEU A 382 -13.07 5.20 -13.46
CA LEU A 382 -14.29 5.63 -14.14
C LEU A 382 -15.04 4.45 -14.78
N ASP A 383 -14.32 3.49 -15.37
CA ASP A 383 -14.90 2.29 -16.00
C ASP A 383 -15.58 1.34 -15.00
N GLU A 384 -15.19 1.37 -13.72
CA GLU A 384 -15.83 0.59 -12.65
C GLU A 384 -17.26 1.04 -12.35
N PHE A 385 -17.55 2.32 -12.58
CA PHE A 385 -18.84 2.91 -12.21
C PHE A 385 -19.68 3.22 -13.44
N PHE A 386 -19.08 3.64 -14.55
CA PHE A 386 -19.82 4.21 -15.67
C PHE A 386 -19.67 3.41 -16.94
N VAL A 387 -20.75 3.33 -17.72
CA VAL A 387 -20.75 2.81 -19.08
C VAL A 387 -20.73 3.97 -20.08
N ASN A 388 -21.39 5.09 -19.75
CA ASN A 388 -21.51 6.25 -20.62
C ASN A 388 -20.17 7.03 -20.78
N GLU A 389 -19.59 7.00 -21.97
CA GLU A 389 -18.31 7.65 -22.28
C GLU A 389 -18.34 9.19 -22.21
N ASP A 390 -19.51 9.81 -22.42
CA ASP A 390 -19.68 11.25 -22.31
C ASP A 390 -19.61 11.73 -20.85
N LEU A 391 -20.20 10.96 -19.93
CA LEU A 391 -20.07 11.22 -18.50
C LEU A 391 -18.62 11.06 -18.03
N LYS A 392 -17.92 10.01 -18.47
CA LYS A 392 -16.49 9.82 -18.15
C LYS A 392 -15.64 10.99 -18.66
N SER A 393 -15.90 11.44 -19.90
CA SER A 393 -15.21 12.57 -20.50
C SER A 393 -15.45 13.87 -19.73
N LEU A 394 -16.68 14.10 -19.27
CA LEU A 394 -17.04 15.26 -18.44
C LEU A 394 -16.32 15.23 -17.09
N LEU A 395 -16.27 14.08 -16.41
CA LEU A 395 -15.53 13.91 -15.15
C LEU A 395 -14.00 13.99 -15.32
N CYS A 396 -13.51 14.03 -16.56
CA CYS A 396 -12.12 14.30 -16.92
C CYS A 396 -11.84 15.78 -17.21
N ALA A 397 -12.84 16.67 -17.14
CA ALA A 397 -12.69 18.08 -17.54
C ALA A 397 -11.57 18.82 -16.79
N LEU A 398 -11.27 18.44 -15.55
CA LEU A 398 -10.21 19.05 -14.74
C LEU A 398 -8.85 18.31 -14.83
N LEU A 399 -8.71 17.24 -15.63
CA LEU A 399 -7.43 16.56 -15.82
C LEU A 399 -6.34 17.47 -16.40
N GLY A 400 -6.72 18.63 -16.97
CA GLY A 400 -5.78 19.68 -17.35
C GLY A 400 -4.85 20.12 -16.20
N TYR A 401 -5.25 19.98 -14.93
CA TYR A 401 -4.36 20.24 -13.78
C TYR A 401 -3.22 19.24 -13.64
N LEU A 402 -3.37 18.03 -14.16
CA LEU A 402 -2.34 16.98 -14.13
C LEU A 402 -1.58 16.88 -15.45
N GLY A 403 -2.16 17.36 -16.56
CA GLY A 403 -1.51 17.40 -17.87
C GLY A 403 -1.38 16.03 -18.55
N THR A 404 -2.13 15.02 -18.08
CA THR A 404 -2.06 13.63 -18.54
C THR A 404 -3.43 13.10 -18.97
N LYS A 405 -3.44 12.03 -19.77
CA LYS A 405 -4.67 11.33 -20.16
C LYS A 405 -5.20 10.44 -19.02
N PRO A 406 -6.50 10.10 -18.98
CA PRO A 406 -7.08 9.33 -17.87
C PRO A 406 -6.49 7.91 -17.69
N ASP A 407 -5.99 7.30 -18.77
CA ASP A 407 -5.31 5.99 -18.76
C ASP A 407 -3.86 6.05 -18.29
N GLU A 408 -3.25 7.24 -18.28
CA GLU A 408 -1.90 7.49 -17.76
C GLU A 408 -1.93 8.10 -16.35
N THR A 409 -3.06 8.69 -15.96
CA THR A 409 -3.22 9.39 -14.69
C THR A 409 -3.47 8.38 -13.56
N PRO A 410 -2.63 8.34 -12.50
CA PRO A 410 -2.95 7.56 -11.31
C PRO A 410 -4.26 8.05 -10.69
N ALA A 411 -5.17 7.15 -10.36
CA ALA A 411 -6.48 7.54 -9.83
C ALA A 411 -6.35 8.29 -8.50
N SER A 412 -5.37 7.97 -7.64
CA SER A 412 -5.06 8.74 -6.44
C SER A 412 -4.66 10.21 -6.71
N SER A 413 -3.99 10.48 -7.83
CA SER A 413 -3.67 11.84 -8.27
C SER A 413 -4.92 12.56 -8.78
N ALA A 414 -5.76 11.88 -9.56
CA ALA A 414 -7.06 12.43 -9.97
C ALA A 414 -7.99 12.67 -8.76
N LEU A 415 -7.98 11.79 -7.76
CA LEU A 415 -8.76 11.94 -6.54
C LEU A 415 -8.42 13.25 -5.82
N THR A 416 -7.12 13.55 -5.70
CA THR A 416 -6.63 14.73 -4.97
C THR A 416 -6.64 16.01 -5.80
N ALA A 417 -6.35 15.94 -7.09
CA ALA A 417 -6.23 17.11 -7.97
C ALA A 417 -7.47 17.40 -8.83
N VAL A 418 -8.39 16.45 -9.01
CA VAL A 418 -9.61 16.63 -9.82
C VAL A 418 -10.85 16.45 -8.98
N VAL A 419 -11.04 15.25 -8.42
CA VAL A 419 -12.27 14.90 -7.71
C VAL A 419 -12.46 15.76 -6.46
N SER A 420 -11.38 16.15 -5.78
CA SER A 420 -11.41 17.09 -4.65
C SER A 420 -12.13 18.40 -4.97
N TYR A 421 -12.03 18.92 -6.20
CA TYR A 421 -12.71 20.14 -6.61
C TYR A 421 -14.22 19.93 -6.81
N TYR A 422 -14.65 18.72 -7.20
CA TYR A 422 -16.08 18.37 -7.19
C TYR A 422 -16.60 18.20 -5.76
N LEU A 423 -15.79 17.61 -4.86
CA LEU A 423 -16.18 17.33 -3.47
C LEU A 423 -16.23 18.60 -2.60
N HIS A 424 -15.21 19.45 -2.70
CA HIS A 424 -14.99 20.56 -1.77
C HIS A 424 -15.00 21.94 -2.45
N GLY A 425 -15.04 21.98 -3.79
CA GLY A 425 -14.87 23.21 -4.54
C GLY A 425 -13.43 23.72 -4.53
N GLY A 426 -13.24 24.86 -5.18
CA GLY A 426 -11.97 25.57 -5.18
C GLY A 426 -12.13 27.01 -4.71
N TYR A 427 -11.01 27.63 -4.36
CA TYR A 427 -10.95 28.98 -3.80
C TYR A 427 -9.94 29.83 -4.56
N PHE A 428 -10.14 31.13 -4.50
CA PHE A 428 -9.28 32.13 -5.12
C PHE A 428 -8.68 33.04 -4.04
N PRO A 429 -7.38 33.35 -4.08
CA PRO A 429 -6.77 34.35 -3.22
C PRO A 429 -7.37 35.75 -3.49
N LYS A 430 -8.03 36.34 -2.48
CA LYS A 430 -8.59 37.69 -2.55
C LYS A 430 -7.47 38.68 -2.91
N GLY A 431 -7.65 39.44 -3.99
CA GLY A 431 -6.65 40.41 -4.45
C GLY A 431 -5.57 39.83 -5.38
N GLY A 432 -5.66 38.56 -5.77
CA GLY A 432 -4.72 37.89 -6.67
C GLY A 432 -3.73 36.98 -5.95
N ALA A 433 -3.08 36.09 -6.70
CA ALA A 433 -2.17 35.08 -6.18
C ALA A 433 -1.02 35.69 -5.34
N GLN A 434 -0.50 36.86 -5.77
CA GLN A 434 0.57 37.56 -5.08
C GLN A 434 0.28 37.82 -3.60
N ARG A 435 -0.98 38.16 -3.24
CA ARG A 435 -1.35 38.48 -1.86
C ARG A 435 -1.18 37.29 -0.91
N PHE A 436 -1.43 36.06 -1.40
CA PHE A 436 -1.20 34.88 -0.58
C PHE A 436 0.30 34.63 -0.38
N ALA A 437 1.12 34.76 -1.43
CA ALA A 437 2.56 34.65 -1.29
C ALA A 437 3.14 35.68 -0.31
N GLU A 438 2.67 36.93 -0.37
CA GLU A 438 3.08 37.99 0.56
C GLU A 438 2.67 37.73 2.01
N SER A 439 1.56 37.04 2.25
CA SER A 439 1.14 36.68 3.62
C SER A 439 2.03 35.63 4.30
N LEU A 440 2.89 34.95 3.52
CA LEU A 440 3.84 33.94 4.00
C LEU A 440 5.27 34.48 4.11
N LYS A 441 5.51 35.72 3.66
CA LYS A 441 6.79 36.42 3.79
C LYS A 441 6.89 37.01 5.20
#